data_AF-A0A168CT68-F1
#
_entry.id   AF-A0A168CT68-F1
#
_cell.length_a   1.000
_cell.length_b   1.000
_cell.length_c   1.000
_cell.angle_alpha   90.00
_cell.angle_beta   90.00
_cell.angle_gamma   90.00
#
_symmetry.space_group_name_H-M   'P 1'
#
loop_
_entity.id
_entity.type
_entity.pdbx_description
1 polymer ?
#
loop_
_entity_poly.entity_id
_entity_poly.type
_entity_poly.pdbx_seq_one_letter_code
_entity_poly.pdbx_strand_id
1 'polypeptide(L)'
;MGNDVRSKAELLADFCGLLAFAEEIRSVDERTWDKPMAPGKWTLKEVVGHLLLWDQYFYEAAVGKIAEGKPLMLKHLDFDAFNARAAQYGRDQSAEKLVEELVL
;
A
#
# COMPACT_ATOMS: atom_id res chain seq x y z
N MET A 1 -16.40 0.76 -28.03
CA MET A 1 -16.41 0.86 -26.56
C MET A 1 -15.53 2.02 -26.18
N GLY A 2 -16.11 3.09 -25.62
CA GLY A 2 -15.36 4.29 -25.24
C GLY A 2 -14.42 3.98 -24.09
N ASN A 3 -13.14 4.37 -24.24
CA ASN A 3 -12.22 4.43 -23.12
C ASN A 3 -12.73 5.54 -22.20
N ASP A 4 -13.23 5.16 -21.03
CA ASP A 4 -13.56 6.11 -19.98
C ASP A 4 -12.25 6.63 -19.38
N VAL A 5 -11.66 7.64 -20.03
CA VAL A 5 -10.41 8.25 -19.61
C VAL A 5 -10.72 9.19 -18.46
N ARG A 6 -10.58 8.69 -17.23
CA ARG A 6 -10.64 9.50 -16.02
C ARG A 6 -9.58 10.60 -16.08
N SER A 7 -9.96 11.81 -15.70
CA SER A 7 -9.06 12.93 -15.55
C SER A 7 -8.08 12.69 -14.40
N LYS A 8 -6.94 13.41 -14.42
CA LYS A 8 -5.99 13.40 -13.29
C LYS A 8 -6.66 13.79 -11.97
N ALA A 9 -7.59 14.74 -12.01
CA ALA A 9 -8.28 15.22 -10.81
C ALA A 9 -9.17 14.12 -10.20
N GLU A 10 -9.91 13.38 -11.03
CA GLU A 10 -10.73 12.26 -10.58
C GLU A 10 -9.87 11.14 -10.01
N LEU A 11 -8.77 10.78 -10.68
CA LEU A 11 -7.84 9.77 -10.17
C LEU A 11 -7.24 10.19 -8.83
N LEU A 12 -6.80 11.44 -8.69
CA LEU A 12 -6.25 11.94 -7.43
C LEU A 12 -7.29 11.92 -6.30
N ALA A 13 -8.54 12.31 -6.58
CA ALA A 13 -9.61 12.25 -5.60
C ALA A 13 -9.87 10.81 -5.13
N ASP A 14 -9.88 9.85 -6.06
CA ASP A 14 -10.04 8.42 -5.72
C ASP A 14 -8.87 7.90 -4.86
N PHE A 15 -7.62 8.24 -5.23
CA PHE A 15 -6.45 7.80 -4.47
C PHE A 15 -6.37 8.44 -3.08
N CYS A 16 -6.85 9.67 -2.89
CA CYS A 16 -6.96 10.29 -1.56
C CYS A 16 -7.88 9.50 -0.62
N GLY A 17 -8.76 8.63 -1.14
CA GLY A 17 -9.57 7.72 -0.33
C GLY A 17 -8.74 6.79 0.57
N LEU A 18 -7.48 6.49 0.20
CA LEU A 18 -6.57 5.70 1.04
C LEU A 18 -6.27 6.39 2.38
N LEU A 19 -6.17 7.73 2.39
CA LEU A 19 -5.90 8.49 3.61
C LEU A 19 -7.08 8.41 4.58
N ALA A 20 -8.31 8.50 4.05
CA ALA A 20 -9.52 8.33 4.86
C ALA A 20 -9.59 6.90 5.44
N PHE A 21 -9.29 5.89 4.62
CA PHE A 21 -9.23 4.51 5.05
C PHE A 21 -8.18 4.29 6.15
N ALA A 22 -6.99 4.88 6.03
CA ALA A 22 -5.93 4.79 7.05
C ALA A 22 -6.40 5.33 8.41
N GLU A 23 -7.13 6.44 8.44
CA GLU A 23 -7.70 6.97 9.67
C GLU A 23 -8.82 6.09 10.24
N GLU A 24 -9.66 5.49 9.40
CA GLU A 24 -10.70 4.56 9.85
C GLU A 24 -10.08 3.35 10.56
N ILE A 25 -9.06 2.73 9.96
CA ILE A 25 -8.42 1.53 10.52
C ILE A 25 -7.55 1.82 11.75
N ARG A 26 -7.14 3.07 11.99
CA ARG A 26 -6.47 3.49 13.23
C ARG A 26 -7.30 3.16 14.47
N SER A 27 -8.62 3.24 14.35
CA SER A 27 -9.55 2.99 15.45
C SER A 27 -9.91 1.51 15.67
N VAL A 28 -9.44 0.61 14.79
CA VAL A 28 -9.69 -0.82 14.87
C VAL A 28 -8.84 -1.44 16.00
N ASP A 29 -9.44 -2.35 16.75
CA ASP A 29 -8.75 -3.02 17.86
C ASP A 29 -7.57 -3.89 17.39
N GLU A 30 -6.51 -3.94 18.20
CA GLU A 30 -5.26 -4.63 17.86
C GLU A 30 -5.47 -6.13 17.57
N ARG A 31 -6.45 -6.79 18.20
CA ARG A 31 -6.72 -8.21 17.92
C ARG A 31 -7.29 -8.41 16.52
N THR A 32 -8.08 -7.46 16.03
CA THR A 32 -8.57 -7.48 14.65
C THR A 32 -7.43 -7.26 13.66
N TRP A 33 -6.42 -6.45 14.00
CA TRP A 33 -5.23 -6.26 13.17
C TRP A 33 -4.43 -7.54 12.95
N ASP A 34 -4.35 -8.39 13.99
CA ASP A 34 -3.62 -9.67 13.98
C ASP A 34 -4.46 -10.87 13.51
N LYS A 35 -5.78 -10.70 13.35
CA LYS A 35 -6.67 -11.78 12.94
C LYS A 35 -6.70 -11.91 11.40
N PRO A 36 -6.57 -13.12 10.84
CA PRO A 36 -6.84 -13.36 9.43
C PRO A 36 -8.25 -12.90 9.05
N MET A 37 -8.38 -12.15 7.96
CA MET A 37 -9.68 -11.63 7.49
C MET A 37 -10.68 -12.75 7.16
N ALA A 38 -10.16 -13.92 6.77
CA ALA A 38 -10.88 -15.18 6.58
C ALA A 38 -9.88 -16.35 6.62
N PRO A 39 -10.33 -17.61 6.71
CA PRO A 39 -9.45 -18.77 6.65
C PRO A 39 -8.55 -18.75 5.40
N GLY A 40 -7.24 -18.81 5.61
CA GLY A 40 -6.23 -18.76 4.54
C GLY A 40 -6.05 -17.39 3.88
N LYS A 41 -6.61 -16.32 4.45
CA LYS A 41 -6.39 -14.93 4.00
C LYS A 41 -5.45 -14.20 4.95
N TRP A 42 -4.91 -13.09 4.45
CA TRP A 42 -4.05 -12.22 5.22
C TRP A 42 -4.79 -11.54 6.38
N THR A 43 -4.02 -11.11 7.38
CA THR A 43 -4.40 -10.18 8.44
C THR A 43 -4.39 -8.76 7.91
N LEU A 44 -4.97 -7.81 8.66
CA LEU A 44 -4.91 -6.40 8.27
C LEU A 44 -3.47 -5.88 8.24
N LYS A 45 -2.61 -6.33 9.17
CA LYS A 45 -1.18 -6.00 9.17
C LYS A 45 -0.48 -6.41 7.87
N GLU A 46 -0.72 -7.64 7.42
CA GLU A 46 -0.12 -8.16 6.18
C GLU A 46 -0.61 -7.39 4.94
N VAL A 47 -1.90 -7.05 4.89
CA VAL A 47 -2.48 -6.25 3.80
C VAL A 47 -1.88 -4.84 3.78
N VAL A 48 -1.79 -4.17 4.94
CA VAL A 48 -1.23 -2.83 5.01
C VAL A 48 0.27 -2.84 4.66
N GLY A 49 1.04 -3.81 5.15
CA GLY A 49 2.44 -3.98 4.77
C GLY A 49 2.62 -4.19 3.26
N HIS A 50 1.71 -4.95 2.63
CA HIS A 50 1.68 -5.09 1.17
C HIS A 50 1.44 -3.76 0.44
N LEU A 51 0.47 -2.96 0.88
CA LEU A 51 0.18 -1.65 0.29
C LEU A 51 1.40 -0.71 0.42
N LEU A 52 1.96 -0.62 1.62
CA LEU A 52 3.11 0.26 1.92
C LEU A 52 4.31 -0.03 1.03
N LEU A 53 4.74 -1.30 0.97
CA LEU A 53 5.96 -1.62 0.23
C LEU A 53 5.77 -1.48 -1.28
N TRP A 54 4.57 -1.73 -1.81
CA TRP A 54 4.28 -1.46 -3.21
C TRP A 54 4.24 0.04 -3.52
N ASP A 55 3.63 0.85 -2.65
CA ASP A 55 3.62 2.30 -2.79
C ASP A 55 5.06 2.86 -2.81
N GLN A 56 5.86 2.46 -1.82
CA GLN A 56 7.28 2.81 -1.74
C GLN A 56 8.04 2.39 -3.01
N TYR A 57 7.86 1.14 -3.48
CA TYR A 57 8.55 0.65 -4.67
C TYR A 57 8.20 1.48 -5.91
N PHE A 58 6.92 1.78 -6.14
CA PHE A 58 6.51 2.57 -7.29
C PHE A 58 6.96 4.02 -7.19
N TYR A 59 6.94 4.60 -5.99
CA TYR A 59 7.45 5.92 -5.75
C TYR A 59 8.96 5.99 -6.08
N GLU A 60 9.77 5.13 -5.48
CA GLU A 60 11.21 5.12 -5.63
C GLU A 60 11.67 4.71 -7.05
N ALA A 61 11.01 3.73 -7.67
CA ALA A 61 11.41 3.20 -8.96
C ALA A 61 10.86 3.99 -10.14
N ALA A 62 9.76 4.72 -9.97
CA ALA A 62 9.07 5.38 -11.07
C ALA A 62 8.62 6.81 -10.76
N VAL A 63 7.64 7.01 -9.86
CA VAL A 63 6.96 8.31 -9.71
C VAL A 63 7.93 9.41 -9.31
N GLY A 64 8.79 9.16 -8.32
CA GLY A 64 9.85 10.08 -7.91
C GLY A 64 10.87 10.31 -9.02
N LYS A 65 11.25 9.27 -9.78
CA LYS A 65 12.18 9.40 -10.91
C LYS A 65 11.61 10.29 -12.02
N ILE A 66 10.33 10.16 -12.32
CA ILE A 66 9.63 11.00 -13.29
C ILE A 66 9.65 12.47 -12.83
N ALA A 67 9.30 12.72 -11.57
CA ALA A 67 9.32 14.07 -10.99
C ALA A 67 10.73 14.70 -11.02
N GLU A 68 11.78 13.90 -10.85
CA GLU A 68 13.17 14.34 -10.90
C GLU A 68 13.78 14.37 -12.31
N GLY A 69 13.05 13.96 -13.35
CA GLY A 69 13.57 13.83 -14.72
C GLY A 69 14.68 12.78 -14.87
N LYS A 70 14.71 11.77 -13.99
CA LYS A 70 15.69 10.68 -13.98
C LYS A 70 15.16 9.43 -14.69
N PRO A 71 16.04 8.53 -15.17
CA PRO A 71 15.62 7.25 -15.72
C PRO A 71 14.81 6.41 -14.73
N LEU A 72 13.78 5.71 -15.24
CA LEU A 72 13.00 4.75 -14.48
C LEU A 72 13.90 3.59 -14.03
N MET A 73 13.63 3.08 -12.83
CA MET A 73 14.33 1.93 -12.25
C MET A 73 13.41 0.71 -12.08
N LEU A 74 12.20 0.77 -12.65
CA LEU A 74 11.27 -0.36 -12.68
C LEU A 74 11.93 -1.59 -13.29
N LYS A 75 11.85 -2.70 -12.56
CA LYS A 75 12.32 -4.01 -13.00
C LYS A 75 11.28 -5.07 -12.69
N HIS A 76 11.36 -6.18 -13.41
CA HIS A 76 10.61 -7.37 -13.02
C HIS A 76 11.11 -7.84 -11.65
N LEU A 77 10.17 -8.12 -10.75
CA LEU A 77 10.42 -8.68 -9.43
C LEU A 77 9.86 -10.10 -9.41
N ASP A 78 10.43 -10.94 -8.56
CA ASP A 78 9.70 -12.08 -8.03
C ASP A 78 8.58 -11.54 -7.14
N PHE A 79 7.35 -11.50 -7.67
CA PHE A 79 6.20 -10.92 -6.99
C PHE A 79 5.81 -11.71 -5.75
N ASP A 80 5.97 -13.03 -5.76
CA ASP A 80 5.63 -13.86 -4.61
C ASP A 80 6.63 -13.62 -3.48
N ALA A 81 7.93 -13.57 -3.80
CA ALA A 81 8.95 -13.24 -2.81
C ALA A 81 8.80 -11.81 -2.29
N PHE A 82 8.42 -10.86 -3.14
CA PHE A 82 8.16 -9.48 -2.73
C PHE A 82 6.94 -9.41 -1.78
N ASN A 83 5.82 -10.00 -2.18
CA ASN A 83 4.60 -10.02 -1.39
C ASN A 83 4.80 -10.73 -0.04
N ALA A 84 5.57 -11.82 -0.01
CA ALA A 84 5.89 -12.52 1.24
C ALA A 84 6.69 -11.63 2.20
N ARG A 85 7.67 -10.86 1.69
CA ARG A 85 8.42 -9.89 2.50
C ARG A 85 7.55 -8.73 2.98
N ALA A 86 6.66 -8.22 2.12
CA ALA A 86 5.75 -7.13 2.48
C ALA A 86 4.72 -7.55 3.53
N ALA A 87 4.16 -8.75 3.40
CA ALA A 87 3.29 -9.33 4.41
C ALA A 87 4.06 -9.53 5.74
N GLN A 88 5.30 -10.05 5.69
CA GLN A 88 6.15 -10.21 6.87
C GLN A 88 6.46 -8.87 7.54
N TYR A 89 6.83 -7.85 6.77
CA TYR A 89 7.05 -6.49 7.27
C TYR A 89 5.84 -6.00 8.07
N GLY A 90 4.64 -6.15 7.50
CA GLY A 90 3.39 -5.83 8.15
C GLY A 90 3.23 -6.52 9.51
N ARG A 91 3.44 -7.85 9.56
CA ARG A 91 3.33 -8.63 10.80
C ARG A 91 4.28 -8.13 11.91
N ASP A 92 5.46 -7.65 11.51
CA ASP A 92 6.51 -7.24 12.45
C ASP A 92 6.30 -5.83 13.01
N GLN A 93 5.32 -5.07 12.51
CA GLN A 93 5.01 -3.72 12.98
C GLN A 93 3.78 -3.67 13.91
N SER A 94 3.69 -2.60 14.70
CA SER A 94 2.46 -2.24 15.41
C SER A 94 1.42 -1.67 14.43
N ALA A 95 0.14 -1.80 14.78
CA ALA A 95 -0.95 -1.19 14.02
C ALA A 95 -0.76 0.33 13.85
N GLU A 96 -0.40 1.03 14.94
CA GLU A 96 -0.15 2.49 14.89
C GLU A 96 0.93 2.85 13.89
N LYS A 97 2.07 2.14 13.90
CA LYS A 97 3.17 2.43 12.99
C LYS A 97 2.77 2.21 11.53
N LEU A 98 2.01 1.16 11.25
CA LEU A 98 1.52 0.88 9.90
C LEU A 98 0.55 1.97 9.40
N VAL A 99 -0.29 2.52 10.27
CA VAL A 99 -1.17 3.64 9.93
C VAL A 99 -0.37 4.92 9.72
N GLU A 100 0.59 5.22 10.60
CA GLU A 100 1.48 6.37 10.45
C GLU A 100 2.22 6.34 9.11
N GLU A 101 2.74 5.17 8.71
CA GLU A 101 3.44 5.02 7.43
C GLU A 101 2.51 5.09 6.21
N LEU A 102 1.21 4.76 6.35
CA LEU A 102 0.24 4.82 5.24
C LEU A 102 -0.15 6.24 4.85
N VAL A 103 0.07 7.21 5.73
CA VAL A 103 -0.35 8.61 5.54
C VAL A 103 0.82 9.57 5.27
N LEU A 104 2.06 9.08 5.30
CA LEU A 104 3.28 9.84 5.00
C LEU A 104 3.49 10.04 3.50
#